data_AF-A0A498DAC4-F1
#
_entry.id   AF-A0A498DAC4-F1
#
_cell.length_a   1.000
_cell.length_b   1.000
_cell.length_c   1.000
_cell.angle_alpha   90.00
_cell.angle_beta   90.00
_cell.angle_gamma   90.00
#
_symmetry.space_group_name_H-M   'P 1'
#
loop_
_entity.id
_entity.type
_entity.pdbx_description
1 polymer ?
#
loop_
_entity_poly.entity_id
_entity_poly.type
_entity_poly.pdbx_seq_one_letter_code
_entity_poly.pdbx_strand_id
1 'polypeptide(L)'
;MNKSILIPLVSLSSLTVAGLAGCERASENVKQTEAVQVKQIVPAWAGSYSGHTPCMSCSALCEDCEGMAVKLTLNADMTYTLDRQSMSGNDQPALLHGAMKFHNPEKTKLELVNVESRNLLYVNLANKQLEILKNDTAQPYDAQDNFLLERA
;
A
#
# COMPACT_ATOMS: atom_id res chain seq x y z
N MET A 1 -26.01 -38.06 -7.83
CA MET A 1 -27.13 -38.11 -6.87
C MET A 1 -26.68 -38.82 -5.61
N ASN A 2 -26.61 -38.04 -4.54
CA ASN A 2 -26.95 -38.38 -3.16
C ASN A 2 -26.26 -39.58 -2.50
N LYS A 3 -25.38 -39.29 -1.54
CA LYS A 3 -25.54 -39.86 -0.19
C LYS A 3 -24.85 -38.98 0.85
N SER A 4 -25.64 -38.10 1.46
CA SER A 4 -25.31 -37.47 2.73
C SER A 4 -25.33 -38.56 3.82
N ILE A 5 -24.25 -38.64 4.59
CA ILE A 5 -24.14 -39.53 5.74
C ILE A 5 -24.32 -38.70 7.02
N LEU A 6 -25.16 -39.24 7.88
CA LEU A 6 -25.71 -38.68 9.11
C LEU A 6 -24.69 -38.64 10.26
N ILE A 7 -24.87 -37.64 11.10
CA ILE A 7 -24.18 -37.31 12.36
C ILE A 7 -24.57 -38.30 13.48
N PRO A 8 -23.70 -38.57 14.47
CA PRO A 8 -24.16 -38.83 15.82
C PRO A 8 -23.82 -37.66 16.76
N LEU A 9 -24.86 -37.13 17.40
CA LEU A 9 -24.78 -36.29 18.59
C LEU A 9 -24.11 -37.08 19.73
N VAL A 10 -23.21 -36.44 20.48
CA VAL A 10 -22.90 -36.85 21.84
C VAL A 10 -22.89 -35.65 22.77
N SER A 11 -23.51 -35.85 23.92
CA SER A 11 -24.06 -34.91 24.89
C SER A 11 -23.04 -34.11 25.69
N LEU A 12 -23.43 -32.89 26.05
CA LEU A 12 -22.93 -32.17 27.22
C LEU A 12 -23.47 -32.80 28.52
N SER A 13 -22.59 -33.12 29.46
CA SER A 13 -22.90 -33.07 30.89
C SER A 13 -21.63 -33.00 31.75
N SER A 14 -21.73 -32.10 32.73
CA SER A 14 -20.72 -31.51 33.61
C SER A 14 -20.31 -32.40 34.79
N LEU A 15 -19.15 -32.13 35.43
CA LEU A 15 -18.98 -31.82 36.88
C LEU A 15 -17.56 -32.15 37.43
N THR A 16 -16.82 -31.08 37.75
CA THR A 16 -16.00 -30.79 38.96
C THR A 16 -15.39 -31.92 39.83
N VAL A 17 -14.09 -31.85 40.13
CA VAL A 17 -13.44 -31.40 41.40
C VAL A 17 -11.98 -31.90 41.46
N ALA A 18 -11.11 -31.03 42.01
CA ALA A 18 -9.68 -31.16 42.20
C ALA A 18 -9.19 -32.38 43.01
N GLY A 19 -8.00 -32.88 42.61
CA GLY A 19 -7.14 -33.76 43.39
C GLY A 19 -5.68 -33.53 42.98
N LEU A 20 -4.85 -33.11 43.93
CA LEU A 20 -3.41 -32.93 43.81
C LEU A 20 -2.67 -34.28 43.83
N ALA A 21 -1.43 -34.24 43.31
CA ALA A 21 -0.34 -35.22 43.44
C ALA A 21 -0.25 -36.31 42.35
N GLY A 22 0.62 -36.03 41.38
CA GLY A 22 1.11 -36.98 40.39
C GLY A 22 2.18 -36.34 39.52
N CYS A 23 3.39 -36.19 40.08
CA CYS A 23 4.55 -35.66 39.37
C CYS A 23 5.16 -36.79 38.53
N GLU A 24 4.76 -36.90 37.27
CA GLU A 24 5.45 -37.74 36.29
C GLU A 24 5.82 -36.86 35.09
N ARG A 25 6.98 -36.22 35.18
CA ARG A 25 7.64 -35.57 34.04
C ARG A 25 8.24 -36.65 33.14
N ALA A 26 7.42 -37.20 32.25
CA ALA A 26 7.94 -37.81 31.03
C ALA A 26 8.40 -36.65 30.13
N SER A 27 9.69 -36.66 29.77
CA SER A 27 10.32 -35.64 28.93
C SER A 27 9.59 -35.52 27.59
N GLU A 28 8.79 -34.46 27.44
CA GLU A 28 8.45 -33.93 26.13
C GLU A 28 9.73 -33.39 25.51
N ASN A 29 10.26 -34.13 24.54
CA ASN A 29 11.20 -33.61 23.57
C ASN A 29 10.44 -32.60 22.72
N VAL A 30 10.31 -31.37 23.25
CA VAL A 30 9.86 -30.22 22.49
C VAL A 30 10.92 -30.00 21.43
N LYS A 31 10.68 -30.56 20.24
CA LYS A 31 11.35 -30.13 19.03
C LYS A 31 11.10 -28.64 18.93
N GLN A 32 12.15 -27.90 19.25
CA GLN A 32 12.27 -26.48 19.09
C GLN A 32 11.98 -26.20 17.62
N THR A 33 10.73 -25.81 17.33
CA THR A 33 10.32 -25.36 16.02
C THR A 33 11.14 -24.11 15.76
N GLU A 34 12.20 -24.25 14.96
CA GLU A 34 12.95 -23.11 14.45
C GLU A 34 11.93 -22.15 13.85
N ALA A 35 11.84 -20.96 14.43
CA ALA A 35 11.00 -19.90 13.92
C ALA A 35 11.48 -19.59 12.51
N VAL A 36 10.74 -20.07 11.51
CA VAL A 36 10.96 -19.73 10.11
C VAL A 36 10.84 -18.22 10.02
N GLN A 37 11.98 -17.54 9.86
CA GLN A 37 11.99 -16.12 9.55
C GLN A 37 11.40 -15.96 8.15
N VAL A 38 10.10 -15.65 8.09
CA VAL A 38 9.44 -15.28 6.85
C VAL A 38 10.04 -13.96 6.42
N LYS A 39 10.99 -14.02 5.49
CA LYS A 39 11.58 -12.84 4.85
C LYS A 39 10.44 -12.12 4.12
N GLN A 40 9.95 -11.03 4.69
CA GLN A 40 8.85 -10.25 4.12
C GLN A 40 9.29 -9.75 2.75
N ILE A 41 8.65 -10.27 1.70
CA ILE A 41 8.94 -9.88 0.32
C ILE A 41 8.33 -8.50 0.11
N VAL A 42 9.18 -7.47 0.02
CA VAL A 42 8.75 -6.11 -0.32
C VAL A 42 8.56 -6.01 -1.83
N PRO A 43 7.37 -5.61 -2.32
CA PRO A 43 7.13 -5.44 -3.75
C PRO A 43 8.06 -4.39 -4.37
N ALA A 44 8.50 -4.60 -5.62
CA ALA A 44 9.44 -3.70 -6.28
C ALA A 44 8.91 -2.27 -6.43
N TRP A 45 7.59 -2.06 -6.54
CA TRP A 45 6.96 -0.73 -6.62
C TRP A 45 6.88 0.00 -5.29
N ALA A 46 7.03 -0.69 -4.16
CA ALA A 46 6.97 -0.06 -2.84
C ALA A 46 8.23 0.78 -2.60
N GLY A 47 8.05 1.91 -1.93
CA GLY A 47 9.12 2.88 -1.68
C GLY A 47 8.62 4.32 -1.66
N SER A 48 9.56 5.24 -1.46
CA SER A 48 9.31 6.67 -1.47
C SER A 48 9.74 7.29 -2.79
N TYR A 49 8.94 8.22 -3.27
CA TYR A 49 9.12 8.93 -4.52
C TYR A 49 8.92 10.42 -4.27
N SER A 50 9.62 11.27 -5.01
CA SER A 50 9.49 12.70 -4.90
C SER A 50 9.70 13.40 -6.23
N GLY A 51 9.09 14.57 -6.39
CA GLY A 51 9.27 15.38 -7.58
C GLY A 51 8.79 16.81 -7.38
N HIS A 52 9.15 17.63 -8.35
CA HIS A 52 8.68 19.00 -8.49
C HIS A 52 7.67 19.04 -9.63
N THR A 53 6.42 19.38 -9.31
CA THR A 53 5.31 19.33 -10.28
C THR A 53 4.65 20.69 -10.41
N PRO A 54 3.87 20.93 -11.48
CA PRO A 54 3.10 22.17 -11.62
C PRO A 54 2.13 22.40 -10.46
N CYS A 55 1.71 23.64 -10.27
CA CYS A 55 0.62 23.99 -9.35
C CYS A 55 -0.66 23.22 -9.72
N MET A 56 -1.54 22.90 -8.76
CA MET A 56 -2.62 21.90 -8.93
C MET A 56 -3.54 22.12 -10.15
N SER A 57 -3.76 23.39 -10.52
CA SER A 57 -4.59 23.81 -11.66
C SER A 57 -3.85 23.87 -13.01
N CYS A 58 -2.53 23.66 -13.02
CA CYS A 58 -1.68 23.79 -14.20
C CYS A 58 -1.42 22.44 -14.89
N SER A 59 -1.28 22.46 -16.21
CA SER A 59 -0.90 21.32 -17.04
C SER A 59 0.60 21.26 -17.38
N ALA A 60 1.36 22.26 -16.98
CA ALA A 60 2.81 22.38 -17.13
C ALA A 60 3.36 23.38 -16.09
N LEU A 61 4.66 23.36 -15.83
CA LEU A 61 5.30 24.39 -15.01
C LEU A 61 5.13 25.73 -15.72
N CYS A 62 4.73 26.77 -14.99
CA CYS A 62 4.55 28.11 -15.51
C CYS A 62 5.59 29.05 -14.90
N GLU A 63 5.97 30.09 -15.65
CA GLU A 63 7.00 31.05 -15.24
C GLU A 63 6.64 31.78 -13.94
N ASP A 64 5.34 31.93 -13.66
CA ASP A 64 4.81 32.66 -12.50
C ASP A 64 4.43 31.75 -11.30
N CYS A 65 4.71 30.43 -11.34
CA CYS A 65 4.44 29.54 -10.20
C CYS A 65 5.65 28.67 -9.87
N GLU A 66 6.09 28.75 -8.61
CA GLU A 66 7.18 27.92 -8.09
C GLU A 66 6.83 26.42 -8.05
N GLY A 67 5.59 26.03 -8.37
CA GLY A 67 5.16 24.64 -8.43
C GLY A 67 4.82 24.03 -7.06
N MET A 68 4.79 22.71 -7.05
CA MET A 68 4.47 21.87 -5.90
C MET A 68 5.63 20.91 -5.64
N ALA A 69 6.12 20.86 -4.41
CA ALA A 69 6.92 19.74 -3.93
C ALA A 69 5.97 18.58 -3.58
N VAL A 70 6.22 17.41 -4.17
CA VAL A 70 5.42 16.21 -3.94
C VAL A 70 6.31 15.11 -3.37
N LYS A 71 5.86 14.47 -2.30
CA LYS A 71 6.44 13.24 -1.75
C LYS A 71 5.36 12.19 -1.62
N LEU A 72 5.62 11.01 -2.16
CA LEU A 72 4.68 9.90 -2.16
C LEU A 72 5.39 8.63 -1.68
N THR A 73 4.89 8.04 -0.61
CA THR A 73 5.32 6.72 -0.14
C THR A 73 4.24 5.70 -0.47
N LEU A 74 4.63 4.63 -1.18
CA LEU A 74 3.79 3.47 -1.48
C LEU A 74 4.19 2.30 -0.58
N ASN A 75 3.24 1.81 0.22
CA ASN A 75 3.49 0.76 1.21
C ASN A 75 3.10 -0.62 0.68
N ALA A 76 3.82 -1.66 1.11
CA ALA A 76 3.59 -3.04 0.69
C ALA A 76 2.19 -3.58 1.05
N ASP A 77 1.52 -2.96 2.03
CA ASP A 77 0.17 -3.29 2.51
C ASP A 77 -0.96 -2.61 1.71
N MET A 78 -0.65 -2.07 0.52
CA MET A 78 -1.60 -1.39 -0.35
C MET A 78 -2.14 -0.07 0.22
N THR A 79 -1.34 0.61 1.05
CA THR A 79 -1.61 1.98 1.50
C THR A 79 -0.60 2.98 0.94
N TYR A 80 -0.90 4.27 1.05
CA TYR A 80 0.00 5.34 0.67
C TYR A 80 0.05 6.46 1.72
N THR A 81 1.13 7.24 1.67
CA THR A 81 1.26 8.57 2.28
C THR A 81 1.66 9.56 1.19
N LEU A 82 0.87 10.62 1.00
CA LEU A 82 1.11 11.67 0.02
C LEU A 82 1.23 13.02 0.74
N ASP A 83 2.39 13.65 0.62
CA ASP A 83 2.67 15.00 1.08
C ASP A 83 2.81 15.92 -0.14
N ARG A 84 1.96 16.94 -0.22
CA ARG A 84 1.99 17.98 -1.27
C ARG A 84 2.13 19.34 -0.62
N GLN A 85 3.16 20.07 -1.03
CA GLN A 85 3.43 21.41 -0.53
C GLN A 85 3.57 22.38 -1.69
N SER A 86 2.78 23.45 -1.67
CA SER A 86 2.98 24.60 -2.55
C SER A 86 4.31 25.26 -2.23
N MET A 87 5.14 25.46 -3.23
CA MET A 87 6.45 26.08 -3.02
C MET A 87 6.34 27.59 -2.81
N SER A 88 5.26 28.21 -3.31
CA SER A 88 4.96 29.64 -3.14
C SER A 88 4.71 30.09 -1.70
N GLY A 89 4.57 29.15 -0.75
CA GLY A 89 4.29 29.45 0.66
C GLY A 89 2.89 29.97 0.96
N ASN A 90 2.04 30.16 -0.06
CA ASN A 90 0.70 30.71 0.09
C ASN A 90 -0.38 29.67 0.45
N ASP A 91 -0.07 28.38 0.28
CA ASP A 91 -1.01 27.29 0.54
C ASP A 91 -0.57 26.42 1.72
N GLN A 92 -1.56 25.83 2.39
CA GLN A 92 -1.29 24.85 3.44
C GLN A 92 -0.80 23.52 2.83
N PRO A 93 0.23 22.88 3.42
CA PRO A 93 0.61 21.53 3.04
C PRO A 93 -0.56 20.55 3.17
N ALA A 94 -0.69 19.65 2.20
CA ALA A 94 -1.69 18.59 2.22
C ALA A 94 -1.00 17.24 2.47
N LEU A 95 -1.17 16.71 3.68
CA LEU A 95 -0.75 15.36 4.05
C LEU A 95 -1.96 14.41 4.00
N LEU A 96 -1.92 13.47 3.08
CA LEU A 96 -2.99 12.52 2.80
C LEU A 96 -2.51 11.08 3.03
N HIS A 97 -3.40 10.26 3.55
CA HIS A 97 -3.19 8.83 3.74
C HIS A 97 -4.40 8.07 3.22
N GLY A 98 -4.17 6.92 2.59
CA GLY A 98 -5.28 6.13 2.08
C GLY A 98 -4.86 4.79 1.51
N ALA A 99 -5.84 4.10 0.94
CA ALA A 99 -5.63 2.87 0.18
C ALA A 99 -5.21 3.18 -1.25
N MET A 100 -4.56 2.21 -1.90
CA MET A 100 -4.24 2.31 -3.32
C MET A 100 -4.76 1.10 -4.09
N LYS A 101 -5.00 1.28 -5.39
CA LYS A 101 -5.60 0.27 -6.25
C LYS A 101 -4.87 0.18 -7.58
N PHE A 102 -4.44 -1.03 -7.96
CA PHE A 102 -3.97 -1.28 -9.32
C PHE A 102 -5.16 -1.60 -10.23
N HIS A 103 -5.18 -1.01 -11.43
CA HIS A 103 -6.22 -1.22 -12.43
C HIS A 103 -5.89 -2.30 -13.46
N ASN A 104 -4.68 -2.84 -13.42
CA ASN A 104 -4.23 -3.85 -14.36
C ASN A 104 -3.37 -4.93 -13.67
N PRO A 105 -3.35 -6.16 -14.20
CA PRO A 105 -2.58 -7.27 -13.64
C PRO A 105 -1.07 -7.00 -13.59
N GLU A 106 -0.55 -6.22 -14.53
CA GLU A 106 0.88 -5.88 -14.61
C GLU A 106 1.31 -4.88 -13.53
N LYS A 107 0.35 -4.35 -12.75
CA LYS A 107 0.57 -3.37 -11.68
C LYS A 107 1.33 -2.12 -12.15
N THR A 108 0.96 -1.63 -13.34
CA THR A 108 1.54 -0.41 -13.91
C THR A 108 0.61 0.78 -13.85
N LYS A 109 -0.70 0.58 -13.66
CA LYS A 109 -1.69 1.65 -13.51
C LYS A 109 -2.21 1.66 -12.07
N LEU A 110 -1.80 2.65 -11.30
CA LEU A 110 -2.09 2.79 -9.88
C LEU A 110 -3.00 4.00 -9.63
N GLU A 111 -3.99 3.82 -8.77
CA GLU A 111 -4.85 4.88 -8.24
C GLU A 111 -4.60 5.06 -6.75
N LEU A 112 -4.46 6.32 -6.32
CA LEU A 112 -4.54 6.74 -4.93
C LEU A 112 -6.01 6.99 -4.58
N VAL A 113 -6.61 6.11 -3.76
CA VAL A 113 -8.04 6.19 -3.45
C VAL A 113 -8.32 7.39 -2.55
N ASN A 114 -9.46 8.05 -2.78
CA ASN A 114 -9.92 9.25 -2.08
C ASN A 114 -9.02 10.48 -2.23
N VAL A 115 -8.19 10.54 -3.28
CA VAL A 115 -7.49 11.76 -3.70
C VAL A 115 -8.26 12.38 -4.86
N GLU A 116 -8.72 13.63 -4.68
CA GLU A 116 -9.60 14.31 -5.64
C GLU A 116 -8.95 14.52 -7.02
N SER A 117 -7.65 14.78 -7.05
CA SER A 117 -6.94 15.08 -8.29
C SER A 117 -5.47 14.67 -8.27
N ARG A 118 -4.95 14.35 -9.46
CA ARG A 118 -3.61 13.81 -9.70
C ARG A 118 -3.39 12.51 -8.94
N ASN A 119 -4.41 11.66 -8.99
CA ASN A 119 -4.49 10.42 -8.23
C ASN A 119 -4.17 9.17 -9.07
N LEU A 120 -4.07 9.31 -10.40
CA LEU A 120 -3.71 8.24 -11.31
C LEU A 120 -2.21 8.29 -11.62
N LEU A 121 -1.55 7.15 -11.52
CA LEU A 121 -0.11 7.02 -11.65
C LEU A 121 0.25 5.88 -12.61
N TYR A 122 1.24 6.10 -13.46
CA TYR A 122 1.95 5.01 -14.14
C TYR A 122 3.20 4.61 -13.33
N VAL A 123 3.34 3.32 -13.05
CA VAL A 123 4.50 2.76 -12.33
C VAL A 123 5.55 2.28 -13.33
N ASN A 124 6.64 3.03 -13.45
CA ASN A 124 7.78 2.67 -14.28
C ASN A 124 8.91 2.07 -13.44
N LEU A 125 8.88 0.74 -13.28
CA LEU A 125 9.90 0.04 -12.50
C LEU A 125 11.29 0.05 -13.15
N ALA A 126 11.36 0.14 -14.48
CA ALA A 126 12.64 0.15 -15.19
C ALA A 126 13.44 1.43 -14.87
N ASN A 127 12.74 2.57 -14.85
CA ASN A 127 13.35 3.86 -14.50
C ASN A 127 13.22 4.22 -13.01
N LYS A 128 12.58 3.37 -12.20
CA LYS A 128 12.27 3.63 -10.78
C LYS A 128 11.51 4.94 -10.57
N GLN A 129 10.53 5.20 -11.42
CA GLN A 129 9.75 6.44 -11.44
C GLN A 129 8.25 6.15 -11.35
N LEU A 130 7.51 7.15 -10.85
CA LEU A 130 6.07 7.25 -11.01
C LEU A 130 5.77 8.43 -11.93
N GLU A 131 4.84 8.27 -12.86
CA GLU A 131 4.33 9.39 -13.66
C GLU A 131 2.90 9.70 -13.25
N ILE A 132 2.60 10.96 -12.98
CA ILE A 132 1.25 11.44 -12.71
C ILE A 132 0.50 11.59 -14.03
N LEU A 133 -0.65 10.92 -14.13
CA LEU A 133 -1.51 10.92 -15.31
C LEU A 133 -2.69 11.89 -15.15
N LYS A 134 -3.26 12.31 -16.27
CA LYS A 134 -4.51 13.07 -16.31
C LYS A 134 -5.65 12.24 -15.71
N ASN A 135 -6.41 12.80 -14.76
CA ASN A 135 -7.45 12.04 -14.02
C ASN A 135 -8.59 11.54 -14.91
N ASP A 136 -8.93 12.29 -15.95
CA ASP A 136 -10.08 12.04 -16.83
C ASP A 136 -9.82 10.95 -17.88
N THR A 137 -8.58 10.88 -18.34
CA THR A 137 -8.19 10.09 -19.52
C THR A 137 -7.17 9.00 -19.20
N ALA A 138 -6.53 9.06 -18.03
CA ALA A 138 -5.39 8.22 -17.64
C ALA A 138 -4.26 8.24 -18.69
N GLN A 139 -4.10 9.36 -19.39
CA GLN A 139 -3.03 9.60 -20.36
C GLN A 139 -1.96 10.52 -19.77
N PRO A 140 -0.74 10.50 -20.31
CA PRO A 140 0.31 11.46 -19.99
C PRO A 140 -0.13 12.91 -20.18
N TYR A 141 0.49 13.80 -19.41
CA TYR A 141 0.49 15.23 -19.72
C TYR A 141 1.39 15.52 -20.92
N ASP A 142 1.07 16.57 -21.66
CA ASP A 142 1.86 16.95 -22.85
C ASP A 142 3.27 17.39 -22.41
N ALA A 143 3.38 18.06 -21.26
CA ALA A 143 4.62 18.34 -20.57
C ALA A 143 4.96 17.24 -19.55
N GLN A 144 5.05 15.99 -20.03
CA GLN A 144 5.20 14.77 -19.21
C GLN A 144 6.29 14.85 -18.15
N ASP A 145 7.47 15.39 -18.51
CA ASP A 145 8.63 15.46 -17.62
C ASP A 145 8.35 16.26 -16.33
N ASN A 146 7.39 17.21 -16.38
CA ASN A 146 6.96 17.99 -15.22
C ASN A 146 6.11 17.17 -14.23
N PHE A 147 5.71 15.94 -14.58
CA PHE A 147 4.80 15.10 -13.80
C PHE A 147 5.44 13.79 -13.35
N LEU A 148 6.77 13.73 -13.36
CA LEU A 148 7.54 12.59 -12.88
C LEU A 148 7.89 12.72 -11.39
N LEU A 149 7.76 11.62 -10.66
CA LEU A 149 8.26 11.44 -9.31
C LEU A 149 9.35 10.38 -9.34
N GLU A 150 10.55 10.75 -8.93
CA GLU A 150 11.70 9.86 -8.89
C GLU A 150 11.79 9.17 -7.54
N ARG A 151 12.25 7.91 -7.54
CA ARG A 151 12.49 7.20 -6.28
C ARG A 151 13.60 7.89 -5.48
N ALA A 152 13.30 8.17 -4.21
CA ALA A 152 14.24 8.72 -3.24
C ALA A 152 15.18 7.64 -2.66
#